data_AF-A0A929X8M6-F1
#
_entry.id   AF-A0A929X8M6-F1
#
_cell.length_a   1.000
_cell.length_b   1.000
_cell.length_c   1.000
_cell.angle_alpha   90.00
_cell.angle_beta   90.00
_cell.angle_gamma   90.00
#
_symmetry.space_group_name_H-M   'P 1'
#
loop_
_entity.id
_entity.type
_entity.pdbx_description
1 polymer ?
#
loop_
_entity_poly.entity_id
_entity_poly.type
_entity_poly.pdbx_seq_one_letter_code
_entity_poly.pdbx_strand_id
1 'polypeptide(L)'
;MNETIAAIATAHGIGGIAIVRLSGDLALDIALKITRAKALEPRYATLLKFYDSKNELIDEGIVIYYKAPHSFSGEDVVEFQTHGGLIVSNLLLDELVRLGARIAAPGEFSKRAFLNGKMDLSKAEAIQSLILARSESAAKILARSLRGELADFVESLRAALVKTLAFVEVCIDYAEEDLPADVLQSSQKMLGENISSLRRIVEI
;
A
#
# COMPACT_ATOMS: atom_id res chain seq x y z
N MET A 1 7.30 8.12 -16.29
CA MET A 1 8.20 9.15 -15.74
C MET A 1 7.45 9.77 -14.58
N ASN A 2 7.64 9.21 -13.38
CA ASN A 2 6.78 9.48 -12.23
C ASN A 2 7.18 10.77 -11.54
N GLU A 3 6.27 11.73 -11.50
CA GLU A 3 6.44 12.95 -10.71
C GLU A 3 6.60 12.59 -9.22
N THR A 4 7.45 13.33 -8.52
CA THR A 4 7.56 13.21 -7.06
C THR A 4 6.36 13.90 -6.41
N ILE A 5 5.68 13.21 -5.49
CA ILE A 5 4.46 13.71 -4.83
C ILE A 5 4.66 13.94 -3.35
N ALA A 6 3.99 14.96 -2.81
CA ALA A 6 3.98 15.30 -1.40
C ALA A 6 2.55 15.46 -0.85
N ALA A 7 2.33 15.08 0.41
CA ALA A 7 1.10 15.41 1.14
C ALA A 7 1.30 15.35 2.65
N ILE A 8 0.43 16.03 3.40
CA ILE A 8 0.28 15.81 4.85
C ILE A 8 -0.44 14.46 5.05
N ALA A 9 0.22 13.53 5.74
CA ALA A 9 -0.24 12.15 5.94
C ALA A 9 -0.98 11.94 7.27
N THR A 10 -0.90 12.90 8.20
CA THR A 10 -1.64 12.89 9.47
C THR A 10 -3.00 13.57 9.33
N ALA A 11 -3.92 13.27 10.26
CA ALA A 11 -5.22 13.92 10.31
C ALA A 11 -5.09 15.44 10.45
N HIS A 12 -6.04 16.17 9.86
CA HIS A 12 -6.10 17.62 9.98
C HIS A 12 -6.45 18.03 11.42
N GLY A 13 -5.64 18.91 12.00
CA GLY A 13 -5.86 19.43 13.35
C GLY A 13 -4.55 19.81 14.04
N ILE A 14 -4.65 20.09 15.33
CA ILE A 14 -3.50 20.33 16.21
C ILE A 14 -3.18 19.01 16.92
N GLY A 15 -1.91 18.60 16.87
CA GLY A 15 -1.41 17.42 17.56
C GLY A 15 0.02 17.61 18.05
N GLY A 16 0.56 16.59 18.71
CA GLY A 16 1.98 16.60 19.10
C GLY A 16 2.91 16.53 17.88
N ILE A 17 2.53 15.77 16.85
CA ILE A 17 3.32 15.52 15.65
C ILE A 17 2.41 15.61 14.42
N ALA A 18 2.96 16.09 13.31
CA ALA A 18 2.38 15.94 11.98
C ALA A 18 3.40 15.27 11.05
N ILE A 19 2.91 14.50 10.08
CA ILE A 19 3.76 13.82 9.10
C ILE A 19 3.50 14.42 7.73
N VAL A 20 4.55 14.92 7.09
CA VAL A 20 4.55 15.28 5.66
C VAL A 20 5.32 14.20 4.92
N ARG A 21 4.67 13.54 3.97
CA ARG A 21 5.24 12.41 3.22
C ARG A 21 5.54 12.83 1.78
N LEU A 22 6.71 12.45 1.30
CA LEU A 22 7.23 12.67 -0.05
C LEU A 22 7.53 11.32 -0.72
N SER A 23 7.14 11.10 -1.97
CA SER A 23 7.38 9.84 -2.71
C SER A 23 7.73 10.11 -4.17
N GLY A 24 8.80 9.47 -4.67
CA GLY A 24 9.22 9.53 -6.07
C GLY A 24 10.72 9.74 -6.24
N ASP A 25 11.17 9.82 -7.48
CA ASP A 25 12.60 9.81 -7.84
C ASP A 25 13.41 10.98 -7.25
N LEU A 26 12.77 12.12 -6.96
CA LEU A 26 13.43 13.29 -6.36
C LEU A 26 13.29 13.34 -4.84
N ALA A 27 12.69 12.33 -4.20
CA ALA A 27 12.34 12.40 -2.79
C ALA A 27 13.57 12.59 -1.88
N LEU A 28 14.63 11.82 -2.11
CA LEU A 28 15.87 11.95 -1.35
C LEU A 28 16.54 13.31 -1.62
N ASP A 29 16.65 13.73 -2.87
CA ASP A 29 17.33 14.97 -3.26
C ASP A 29 16.64 16.21 -2.65
N ILE A 30 15.31 16.26 -2.68
CA ILE A 30 14.52 17.32 -2.06
C ILE A 30 14.72 17.31 -0.54
N ALA A 31 14.72 16.13 0.08
CA ALA A 31 14.93 16.01 1.52
C ALA A 31 16.32 16.48 1.98
N LEU A 32 17.37 16.15 1.22
CA LEU A 32 18.74 16.61 1.53
C LEU A 32 18.85 18.13 1.40
N LYS A 33 18.15 18.76 0.44
CA LYS A 33 18.11 20.23 0.29
C LYS A 33 17.45 20.92 1.50
N ILE A 34 16.27 20.46 1.91
CA ILE A 34 15.53 21.06 3.05
C ILE A 34 16.28 20.86 4.37
N THR A 35 16.84 19.66 4.58
CA THR A 35 17.49 19.29 5.85
C THR A 35 18.94 19.75 5.93
N ARG A 36 19.57 20.07 4.79
CA ARG A 36 21.01 20.29 4.64
C ARG A 36 21.87 19.12 5.12
N ALA A 37 21.28 17.93 5.24
CA ALA A 37 22.01 16.72 5.57
C ALA A 37 22.89 16.31 4.37
N LYS A 38 24.05 15.71 4.65
CA LYS A 38 24.92 15.15 3.58
C LYS A 38 24.36 13.85 3.02
N ALA A 39 23.71 13.06 3.86
CA ALA A 39 23.09 11.78 3.53
C ALA A 39 22.00 11.47 4.57
N LEU A 40 21.06 10.61 4.18
CA LEU A 40 20.09 9.99 5.08
C LEU A 40 20.24 8.48 4.98
N GLU A 41 20.39 7.82 6.13
CA GLU A 41 20.45 6.37 6.19
C GLU A 41 19.04 5.77 6.04
N PRO A 42 18.82 4.81 5.14
CA PRO A 42 17.50 4.20 4.97
C PRO A 42 17.01 3.56 6.28
N ARG A 43 15.78 3.88 6.67
CA ARG A 43 15.06 3.37 7.85
C ARG A 43 15.65 3.77 9.20
N TYR A 44 16.46 4.84 9.24
CA TYR A 44 16.91 5.46 10.47
C TYR A 44 16.16 6.77 10.73
N ALA A 45 15.74 6.95 11.98
CA ALA A 45 15.18 8.20 12.47
C ALA A 45 16.31 9.18 12.76
N THR A 46 16.32 10.31 12.04
CA THR A 46 17.36 11.34 12.20
C THR A 46 16.72 12.67 12.59
N LEU A 47 17.16 13.26 13.70
CA LEU A 47 16.73 14.59 14.11
C LEU A 47 17.47 15.65 13.28
N LEU A 48 16.71 16.46 12.53
CA LEU A 48 17.23 17.45 11.60
C LEU A 48 16.37 18.73 11.63
N LYS A 49 16.98 19.84 11.22
CA LYS A 49 16.30 21.12 11.01
C LYS A 49 15.84 21.23 9.57
N PHE A 50 14.68 21.83 9.35
CA PHE A 50 14.09 22.04 8.04
C PHE A 50 14.18 23.51 7.68
N TYR A 51 14.67 23.82 6.50
CA TYR A 51 14.84 25.18 6.04
C TYR A 51 14.11 25.44 4.73
N ASP A 52 13.64 26.66 4.56
CA ASP A 52 13.06 27.10 3.30
C ASP A 52 14.12 27.59 2.30
N SER A 53 13.67 27.91 1.08
CA SER A 53 14.49 28.49 0.01
C SER A 53 15.12 29.85 0.34
N LYS A 54 14.62 30.56 1.35
CA LYS A 54 15.19 31.82 1.86
C LYS A 54 16.16 31.59 3.02
N ASN A 55 16.47 30.33 3.34
CA ASN A 55 17.38 29.93 4.40
C ASN A 55 16.82 30.16 5.82
N GLU A 56 15.50 30.36 5.96
CA GLU A 56 14.78 30.50 7.23
C GLU A 56 14.41 29.12 7.81
N LEU A 57 14.40 29.01 9.14
CA LEU A 57 14.04 27.77 9.83
C LEU A 57 12.51 27.59 9.78
N ILE A 58 12.07 26.46 9.21
CA ILE A 58 10.67 26.04 9.23
C ILE A 58 10.36 25.31 10.54
N ASP A 59 11.15 24.27 10.86
CA ASP A 59 10.98 23.45 12.07
C ASP A 59 12.25 22.63 12.38
N GLU A 60 12.25 21.94 13.51
CA GLU A 60 13.17 20.85 13.84
C GLU A 60 12.36 19.58 14.14
N GLY A 61 12.70 18.48 13.47
CA GLY A 61 11.90 17.25 13.54
C GLY A 61 12.64 16.01 13.10
N ILE A 62 11.94 14.87 13.09
CA ILE A 62 12.51 13.59 12.69
C ILE A 62 12.29 13.37 11.19
N VAL A 63 13.35 12.95 10.50
CA VAL A 63 13.28 12.51 9.11
C VAL A 63 13.57 11.02 9.03
N ILE A 64 12.76 10.31 8.26
CA ILE A 64 12.99 8.91 7.92
C ILE A 64 12.99 8.76 6.40
N TYR A 65 14.09 8.25 5.86
CA TYR A 65 14.20 7.89 4.44
C TYR A 65 13.92 6.41 4.24
N TYR A 66 13.09 6.08 3.26
CA TYR A 66 12.82 4.72 2.81
C TYR A 66 13.28 4.60 1.36
N LYS A 67 14.40 3.90 1.17
CA LYS A 67 14.94 3.61 -0.16
C LYS A 67 14.06 2.59 -0.91
N ALA A 68 13.80 2.84 -2.19
CA ALA A 68 13.16 1.90 -3.11
C ALA A 68 13.95 0.58 -3.18
N PRO A 69 13.27 -0.57 -3.35
CA PRO A 69 11.81 -0.77 -3.39
C PRO A 69 11.19 -0.97 -1.99
N HIS A 70 11.93 -0.66 -0.92
CA HIS A 70 11.59 -1.03 0.46
C HIS A 70 10.80 0.06 1.21
N SER A 71 9.84 0.69 0.52
CA SER A 71 8.96 1.74 1.02
C SER A 71 7.48 1.36 0.84
N PHE A 72 6.57 2.23 1.30
CA PHE A 72 5.12 2.05 1.14
C PHE A 72 4.69 2.05 -0.33
N SER A 73 5.09 3.06 -1.10
CA SER A 73 4.76 3.19 -2.53
C SER A 73 5.61 2.30 -3.42
N GLY A 74 6.74 1.77 -2.92
CA GLY A 74 7.74 1.05 -3.73
C GLY A 74 8.75 1.98 -4.40
N GLU A 75 8.59 3.30 -4.26
CA GLU A 75 9.52 4.33 -4.73
C GLU A 75 10.43 4.79 -3.58
N ASP A 76 11.35 5.73 -3.84
CA ASP A 76 12.00 6.45 -2.74
C ASP A 76 10.95 7.28 -2.00
N VAL A 77 10.89 7.14 -0.67
CA VAL A 77 9.96 7.85 0.20
C VAL A 77 10.72 8.54 1.32
N VAL A 78 10.37 9.78 1.62
CA VAL A 78 10.86 10.49 2.81
C VAL A 78 9.66 10.94 3.64
N GLU A 79 9.73 10.69 4.94
CA GLU A 79 8.76 11.20 5.91
C GLU A 79 9.41 12.24 6.80
N PHE A 80 8.79 13.41 6.88
CA PHE A 80 9.15 14.48 7.80
C PHE A 80 8.12 14.50 8.93
N GLN A 81 8.58 14.26 10.15
CA GLN A 81 7.77 14.33 11.36
C GLN A 81 8.04 15.68 12.03
N THR A 82 7.15 16.63 11.77
CA THR A 82 7.21 18.00 12.31
C THR A 82 6.44 18.07 13.62
N HIS A 83 6.57 19.18 14.35
CA HIS A 83 5.58 19.55 15.36
C HIS A 83 4.18 19.62 14.72
N GLY A 84 3.16 19.15 15.44
CA GLY A 84 1.80 18.95 14.90
C GLY A 84 0.98 20.24 14.72
N GLY A 85 1.62 21.36 14.42
CA GLY A 85 0.98 22.60 14.03
C GLY A 85 0.60 22.59 12.54
N LEU A 86 -0.64 23.00 12.23
CA LEU A 86 -1.12 23.11 10.85
C LEU A 86 -0.24 24.02 10.00
N ILE A 87 0.21 25.15 10.56
CA ILE A 87 1.03 26.12 9.82
C ILE A 87 2.37 25.51 9.44
N VAL A 88 3.06 24.86 10.38
CA VAL A 88 4.38 24.25 10.16
C VAL A 88 4.32 23.18 9.07
N SER A 89 3.31 22.31 9.13
CA SER A 89 3.12 21.24 8.15
C SER A 89 2.85 21.79 6.74
N ASN A 90 2.07 22.88 6.64
CA ASN A 90 1.80 23.53 5.36
C ASN A 90 3.04 24.27 4.82
N LEU A 91 3.79 24.97 5.66
CA LEU A 91 5.04 25.63 5.25
C LEU A 91 6.03 24.62 4.67
N LEU A 92 6.17 23.46 5.32
CA LEU A 92 7.02 22.39 4.82
C LEU A 92 6.48 21.82 3.50
N LEU A 93 5.18 21.55 3.41
CA LEU A 93 4.55 21.04 2.17
C LEU A 93 4.75 22.01 0.99
N ASP A 94 4.55 23.31 1.22
CA ASP A 94 4.76 24.35 0.22
C ASP A 94 6.22 24.40 -0.26
N GLU A 95 7.17 24.21 0.66
CA GLU A 95 8.59 24.16 0.32
C GLU A 95 8.94 22.91 -0.51
N LEU A 96 8.37 21.75 -0.15
CA LEU A 96 8.52 20.53 -0.96
C LEU A 96 8.02 20.75 -2.40
N VAL A 97 6.87 21.42 -2.55
CA VAL A 97 6.31 21.76 -3.87
C VAL A 97 7.22 22.72 -4.63
N ARG A 98 7.73 23.76 -3.97
CA ARG A 98 8.71 24.68 -4.60
C ARG A 98 9.97 23.97 -5.10
N LEU A 99 10.40 22.92 -4.42
CA LEU A 99 11.57 22.13 -4.79
C LEU A 99 11.31 21.05 -5.85
N GLY A 100 10.08 20.99 -6.40
CA GLY A 100 9.74 20.14 -7.55
C GLY A 100 8.80 18.98 -7.23
N ALA A 101 8.26 18.89 -6.02
CA ALA A 101 7.17 17.96 -5.74
C ALA A 101 5.82 18.51 -6.25
N ARG A 102 4.87 17.61 -6.53
CA ARG A 102 3.46 17.94 -6.76
C ARG A 102 2.62 17.51 -5.55
N ILE A 103 1.54 18.23 -5.25
CA ILE A 103 0.55 17.76 -4.28
C ILE A 103 -0.06 16.43 -4.75
N ALA A 104 -0.02 15.40 -3.89
CA ALA A 104 -0.58 14.10 -4.18
C ALA A 104 -2.10 14.17 -4.35
N ALA A 105 -2.64 13.43 -5.32
CA ALA A 105 -4.08 13.21 -5.46
C ALA A 105 -4.60 12.28 -4.35
N PRO A 106 -5.92 12.29 -4.06
CA PRO A 106 -6.51 11.37 -3.09
C PRO A 106 -6.17 9.90 -3.40
N GLY A 107 -5.62 9.20 -2.41
CA GLY A 107 -5.22 7.79 -2.55
C GLY A 107 -4.00 7.52 -3.44
N GLU A 108 -3.29 8.56 -3.94
CA GLU A 108 -2.21 8.38 -4.92
C GLU A 108 -1.05 7.53 -4.37
N PHE A 109 -0.69 7.66 -3.09
CA PHE A 109 0.33 6.81 -2.47
C PHE A 109 -0.04 5.32 -2.50
N SER A 110 -1.28 4.97 -2.15
CA SER A 110 -1.77 3.58 -2.18
C SER A 110 -1.91 3.08 -3.61
N LYS A 111 -2.35 3.94 -4.54
CA LYS A 111 -2.40 3.62 -5.98
C LYS A 111 -1.01 3.27 -6.52
N ARG A 112 0.02 4.04 -6.18
CA ARG A 112 1.41 3.74 -6.56
C ARG A 112 1.91 2.45 -5.93
N ALA A 113 1.59 2.22 -4.65
CA ALA A 113 1.91 0.96 -3.98
C ALA A 113 1.32 -0.26 -4.71
N PHE A 114 0.06 -0.17 -5.15
CA PHE A 114 -0.59 -1.19 -5.97
C PHE A 114 0.12 -1.39 -7.33
N LEU A 115 0.35 -0.30 -8.06
CA LEU A 115 1.01 -0.36 -9.38
C LEU A 115 2.44 -0.91 -9.31
N ASN A 116 3.14 -0.67 -8.20
CA ASN A 116 4.49 -1.18 -7.96
C ASN A 116 4.50 -2.58 -7.28
N GLY A 117 3.36 -3.27 -7.22
CA GLY A 117 3.26 -4.63 -6.68
C GLY A 117 3.55 -4.74 -5.18
N LYS A 118 3.47 -3.63 -4.42
CA LYS A 118 3.65 -3.62 -2.96
C LYS A 118 2.42 -4.15 -2.22
N MET A 119 1.26 -4.07 -2.86
CA MET A 119 -0.02 -4.55 -2.36
C MET A 119 -0.94 -4.88 -3.54
N ASP A 120 -1.94 -5.73 -3.31
CA ASP A 120 -3.05 -5.95 -4.24
C ASP A 120 -4.20 -4.96 -3.97
N LEU A 121 -5.25 -5.04 -4.78
CA LEU A 121 -6.40 -4.14 -4.64
C LEU A 121 -7.16 -4.39 -3.32
N SER A 122 -7.27 -5.66 -2.89
CA SER A 122 -7.95 -6.04 -1.66
C SER A 122 -7.30 -5.38 -0.44
N LYS A 123 -5.97 -5.36 -0.38
CA LYS A 123 -5.20 -4.70 0.66
C LYS A 123 -5.31 -3.18 0.58
N ALA A 124 -5.31 -2.59 -0.62
CA ALA A 124 -5.52 -1.15 -0.78
C ALA A 124 -6.89 -0.70 -0.23
N GLU A 125 -7.96 -1.46 -0.52
CA GLU A 125 -9.31 -1.21 0.01
C GLU A 125 -9.39 -1.45 1.53
N ALA A 126 -8.69 -2.47 2.03
CA ALA A 126 -8.64 -2.76 3.45
C ALA A 126 -7.92 -1.66 4.26
N ILE A 127 -6.90 -0.98 3.69
CA ILE A 127 -6.28 0.20 4.32
C ILE A 127 -7.33 1.30 4.54
N GLN A 128 -8.08 1.66 3.51
CA GLN A 128 -9.11 2.70 3.61
C GLN A 128 -10.20 2.31 4.61
N SER A 129 -10.66 1.05 4.52
CA SER A 129 -11.67 0.52 5.42
C SER A 129 -11.21 0.53 6.87
N LEU A 130 -9.93 0.23 7.14
CA LEU A 130 -9.37 0.26 8.49
C LEU A 130 -9.31 1.68 9.03
N ILE A 131 -8.90 2.66 8.22
CA ILE A 131 -8.88 4.09 8.59
C ILE A 131 -10.29 4.57 8.98
N LEU A 132 -11.33 4.07 8.30
CA LEU A 132 -12.72 4.46 8.52
C LEU A 132 -13.45 3.59 9.56
N ALA A 133 -12.81 2.55 10.09
CA ALA A 133 -13.46 1.58 10.97
C ALA A 133 -13.98 2.24 12.25
N ARG A 134 -15.27 2.01 12.56
CA ARG A 134 -15.95 2.55 13.74
C ARG A 134 -16.21 1.53 14.84
N SER A 135 -15.87 0.26 14.62
CA SER A 135 -16.00 -0.80 15.62
C SER A 135 -14.70 -1.60 15.74
N GLU A 136 -14.44 -2.09 16.95
CA GLU A 136 -13.27 -2.93 17.23
C GLU A 136 -13.29 -4.23 16.42
N SER A 137 -14.46 -4.85 16.28
CA SER A 137 -14.64 -6.07 15.49
C SER A 137 -14.30 -5.84 14.01
N ALA A 138 -14.78 -4.74 13.41
CA ALA A 138 -14.46 -4.39 12.04
C ALA A 138 -12.96 -4.12 11.87
N ALA A 139 -12.35 -3.36 12.78
CA ALA A 139 -10.92 -3.09 12.74
C ALA A 139 -10.08 -4.37 12.81
N LYS A 140 -10.46 -5.33 13.68
CA LYS A 140 -9.79 -6.64 13.79
C LYS A 140 -9.92 -7.46 12.51
N ILE A 141 -11.11 -7.53 11.91
CA ILE A 141 -11.34 -8.25 10.65
C ILE A 141 -10.51 -7.63 9.51
N LEU A 142 -10.51 -6.31 9.40
CA LEU A 142 -9.75 -5.58 8.37
C LEU A 142 -8.24 -5.72 8.55
N ALA A 143 -7.76 -5.73 9.79
CA ALA A 143 -6.35 -6.00 10.09
C ALA A 143 -5.90 -7.41 9.66
N ARG A 144 -6.79 -8.42 9.74
CA ARG A 144 -6.53 -9.76 9.19
C ARG A 144 -6.44 -9.74 7.68
N SER A 145 -7.39 -9.06 7.02
CA SER A 145 -7.38 -8.88 5.56
C SER A 145 -6.09 -8.21 5.07
N LEU A 146 -5.62 -7.16 5.77
CA LEU A 146 -4.36 -6.45 5.49
C LEU A 146 -3.10 -7.34 5.56
N ARG A 147 -3.15 -8.43 6.35
CA ARG A 147 -2.05 -9.41 6.42
C ARG A 147 -2.03 -10.38 5.24
N GLY A 148 -3.03 -10.34 4.36
CA GLY A 148 -3.11 -11.19 3.18
C GLY A 148 -4.02 -12.41 3.36
N GLU A 149 -4.67 -12.59 4.51
CA GLU A 149 -5.49 -13.79 4.77
C GLU A 149 -6.62 -13.97 3.73
N LEU A 150 -7.21 -12.87 3.25
CA LEU A 150 -8.21 -12.92 2.18
C LEU A 150 -7.58 -13.22 0.81
N ALA A 151 -6.43 -12.61 0.51
CA ALA A 151 -5.72 -12.82 -0.75
C ALA A 151 -5.26 -14.29 -0.87
N ASP A 152 -4.71 -14.86 0.21
CA ASP A 152 -4.30 -16.27 0.28
C ASP A 152 -5.49 -17.21 0.04
N PHE A 153 -6.64 -16.90 0.64
CA PHE A 153 -7.87 -17.65 0.40
C PHE A 153 -8.28 -17.59 -1.08
N VAL A 154 -8.37 -16.40 -1.66
CA VAL A 154 -8.78 -16.21 -3.06
C VAL A 154 -7.82 -16.90 -4.02
N GLU A 155 -6.51 -16.80 -3.81
CA GLU A 155 -5.51 -17.47 -4.64
C GLU A 155 -5.59 -18.99 -4.53
N SER A 156 -5.80 -19.54 -3.31
CA SER A 156 -5.98 -20.98 -3.13
C SER A 156 -7.21 -21.50 -3.87
N LEU A 157 -8.31 -20.74 -3.83
CA LEU A 157 -9.55 -21.08 -4.53
C LEU A 157 -9.40 -20.95 -6.05
N ARG A 158 -8.71 -19.90 -6.53
CA ARG A 158 -8.41 -19.71 -7.95
C ARG A 158 -7.60 -20.88 -8.48
N ALA A 159 -6.56 -21.32 -7.76
CA ALA A 159 -5.75 -22.47 -8.14
C ALA A 159 -6.60 -23.75 -8.22
N ALA A 160 -7.50 -23.97 -7.26
CA ALA A 160 -8.42 -25.10 -7.28
C ALA A 160 -9.40 -25.05 -8.46
N LEU A 161 -9.97 -23.88 -8.77
CA LEU A 161 -10.86 -23.69 -9.92
C LEU A 161 -10.16 -23.90 -11.26
N VAL A 162 -8.94 -23.37 -11.42
CA VAL A 162 -8.12 -23.61 -12.62
C VAL A 162 -7.84 -25.10 -12.81
N LYS A 163 -7.56 -25.81 -11.71
CA LYS A 163 -7.37 -27.26 -11.75
C LYS A 163 -8.65 -27.99 -12.17
N THR A 164 -9.81 -27.61 -11.63
CA THR A 164 -11.10 -28.18 -12.05
C THR A 164 -11.38 -27.92 -13.52
N LEU A 165 -11.13 -26.68 -13.99
CA LEU A 165 -11.32 -26.30 -15.38
C LEU A 165 -10.46 -27.15 -16.31
N ALA A 166 -9.19 -27.38 -15.97
CA ALA A 166 -8.31 -28.23 -16.76
C ALA A 166 -8.84 -29.67 -16.91
N PHE A 167 -9.45 -30.24 -15.87
CA PHE A 167 -10.05 -31.58 -15.94
C PHE A 167 -11.30 -31.60 -16.81
N VAL A 168 -12.15 -30.57 -16.72
CA VAL A 168 -13.33 -30.43 -17.57
C VAL A 168 -12.93 -30.27 -19.04
N GLU A 169 -11.90 -29.47 -19.32
CA GLU A 169 -11.39 -29.26 -20.68
C GLU A 169 -10.91 -30.58 -21.30
N VAL A 170 -10.18 -31.40 -20.54
CA VAL A 170 -9.77 -32.75 -20.98
C VAL A 170 -10.97 -33.62 -21.29
N CYS A 171 -12.04 -33.57 -20.47
CA CYS A 171 -13.27 -34.31 -20.76
C CYS A 171 -13.96 -33.87 -22.05
N ILE A 172 -13.84 -32.58 -22.42
CA ILE A 172 -14.44 -32.03 -23.63
C ILE A 172 -13.59 -32.37 -24.85
N ASP A 173 -12.28 -32.13 -24.78
CA ASP A 173 -11.34 -32.31 -25.89
C ASP A 173 -11.17 -33.79 -26.29
N TYR A 174 -11.26 -34.70 -25.32
CA TYR A 174 -11.04 -36.14 -25.51
C TYR A 174 -12.31 -36.95 -25.30
N ALA A 175 -13.48 -36.38 -25.59
CA ALA A 175 -14.78 -37.02 -25.37
C ALA A 175 -14.98 -38.34 -26.15
N GLU A 176 -14.27 -38.52 -27.27
CA GLU A 176 -14.30 -39.75 -28.09
C GLU A 176 -13.21 -40.77 -27.71
N GLU A 177 -12.28 -40.40 -26.83
CA GLU A 177 -11.24 -41.30 -26.32
C GLU A 177 -11.69 -41.98 -25.02
N ASP A 178 -11.15 -43.16 -24.72
CA ASP A 178 -11.37 -43.87 -23.45
C ASP A 178 -10.68 -43.13 -22.30
N LEU A 179 -11.29 -42.02 -21.87
CA LEU A 179 -10.87 -41.30 -20.68
C LEU A 179 -11.10 -42.16 -19.44
N PRO A 180 -10.21 -42.09 -18.43
CA PRO A 180 -10.43 -42.73 -17.15
C PRO A 180 -11.78 -42.28 -16.55
N ALA A 181 -12.61 -43.24 -16.14
CA ALA A 181 -13.98 -42.97 -15.64
C ALA A 181 -14.01 -42.07 -14.38
N ASP A 182 -12.88 -41.91 -13.70
CA ASP A 182 -12.73 -41.09 -12.50
C ASP A 182 -12.48 -39.60 -12.79
N VAL A 183 -12.18 -39.19 -14.02
CA VAL A 183 -11.93 -37.77 -14.36
C VAL A 183 -13.19 -36.93 -14.15
N LEU A 184 -14.34 -37.44 -14.59
CA LEU A 184 -15.62 -36.74 -14.47
C LEU A 184 -16.11 -36.69 -13.00
N GLN A 185 -15.94 -37.79 -12.27
CA GLN A 185 -16.23 -37.86 -10.82
C GLN A 185 -15.32 -36.93 -10.02
N SER A 186 -14.03 -36.90 -10.37
CA SER A 186 -13.04 -36.03 -9.73
C SER A 186 -13.35 -34.56 -9.98
N SER A 187 -13.75 -34.20 -11.20
CA SER A 187 -14.20 -32.85 -11.55
C SER A 187 -15.41 -32.41 -10.71
N GLN A 188 -16.43 -33.26 -10.59
CA GLN A 188 -17.61 -32.99 -9.76
C GLN A 188 -17.26 -32.82 -8.28
N LYS A 189 -16.39 -33.69 -7.75
CA LYS A 189 -15.93 -33.59 -6.36
C LYS A 189 -15.19 -32.28 -6.11
N MET A 190 -14.24 -31.92 -6.98
CA MET A 190 -13.48 -30.68 -6.86
C MET A 190 -14.38 -29.44 -6.93
N LEU A 191 -15.37 -29.44 -7.83
CA LEU A 191 -16.40 -28.39 -7.89
C LEU A 191 -17.21 -28.30 -6.58
N GLY A 192 -17.60 -29.43 -6.01
CA GLY A 192 -18.32 -29.48 -4.73
C GLY A 192 -17.49 -28.92 -3.56
N GLU A 193 -16.20 -29.22 -3.51
CA GLU A 193 -15.25 -28.68 -2.51
C GLU A 193 -15.08 -27.16 -2.66
N ASN A 194 -14.96 -26.66 -3.89
CA ASN A 194 -14.88 -25.23 -4.19
C ASN A 194 -16.16 -24.48 -3.76
N ILE A 195 -17.35 -25.03 -4.08
CA ILE A 195 -18.65 -24.46 -3.66
C ILE A 195 -18.77 -24.43 -2.13
N SER A 196 -18.38 -25.51 -1.46
CA SER A 196 -18.45 -25.61 0.01
C SER A 196 -17.52 -24.62 0.71
N SER A 197 -16.38 -24.30 0.08
CA SER A 197 -15.44 -23.29 0.58
C SER A 197 -16.00 -21.88 0.43
N LEU A 198 -16.68 -21.59 -0.68
CA LEU A 198 -17.37 -20.30 -0.89
C LEU A 198 -18.57 -20.11 0.04
N ARG A 199 -19.39 -21.14 0.24
CA ARG A 199 -20.57 -21.06 1.14
C ARG A 199 -20.19 -20.69 2.58
N ARG A 200 -19.08 -21.24 3.09
CA ARG A 200 -18.56 -20.93 4.43
C ARG A 200 -18.26 -19.44 4.65
N ILE A 201 -18.05 -18.65 3.60
CA ILE A 201 -17.79 -17.21 3.69
C ILE A 201 -19.08 -16.40 3.61
N VAL A 202 -20.07 -16.87 2.85
CA VAL A 202 -21.35 -16.16 2.62
C VAL A 202 -22.35 -16.37 3.76
N GLU A 203 -22.24 -17.47 4.49
CA GLU A 203 -23.15 -17.82 5.60
C GLU A 203 -22.76 -17.20 6.97
N ILE A 204 -21.84 -16.23 6.99
CA ILE A 204 -21.44 -15.45 8.18
C ILE A 204 -22.15 -14.09 8.16
#